data_AF-A0A7V6G3S9-F1
#
_entry.id   AF-A0A7V6G3S9-F1
#
_cell.length_a   1.000
_cell.length_b   1.000
_cell.length_c   1.000
_cell.angle_alpha   90.00
_cell.angle_beta   90.00
_cell.angle_gamma   90.00
#
_symmetry.space_group_name_H-M   'P 1'
#
loop_
_entity.id
_entity.type
_entity.pdbx_description
1 polymer ?
#
loop_
_entity_poly.entity_id
_entity_poly.type
_entity_poly.pdbx_seq_one_letter_code
_entity_poly.pdbx_strand_id
1 'polypeptide(L)'
;MRKNLLDLINRTIVYKYDLPHAKLSIEKTILSTCNDKCYEAVDQNNLSEIIYNSIIEYSFNEFEINDSDYNDLLETALQERIRFNDDDSDEVQLKYGFFGEVVLYAILKVIYGVDSLISKGYFYSPIENSEAKGYDSYHLIESNSKIQLWFGESKFHKSYSTAIDDVLKKISNSLSDKYLKNNLLAIRKNKENLNIAGSKMEKI
;
A
#
# COMPACT_ATOMS: atom_id res chain seq x y z
N MET A 1 -9.40 8.70 -7.21
CA MET A 1 -9.91 7.30 -7.15
C MET A 1 -11.33 7.25 -7.69
N ARG A 2 -11.68 6.22 -8.47
CA ARG A 2 -13.05 6.08 -9.02
C ARG A 2 -14.09 5.94 -7.90
N LYS A 3 -15.23 6.64 -8.03
CA LYS A 3 -16.27 6.68 -6.99
C LYS A 3 -16.82 5.29 -6.62
N ASN A 4 -17.08 4.44 -7.62
CA ASN A 4 -17.58 3.08 -7.36
C ASN A 4 -16.60 2.24 -6.54
N LEU A 5 -15.29 2.39 -6.78
CA LEU A 5 -14.26 1.70 -6.00
C LEU A 5 -14.19 2.26 -4.56
N LEU A 6 -14.26 3.58 -4.41
CA LEU A 6 -14.32 4.22 -3.10
C LEU A 6 -15.52 3.71 -2.27
N ASP A 7 -16.71 3.67 -2.88
CA ASP A 7 -17.94 3.18 -2.24
C ASP A 7 -17.84 1.68 -1.89
N LEU A 8 -17.24 0.88 -2.78
CA LEU A 8 -16.97 -0.55 -2.54
C LEU A 8 -16.00 -0.78 -1.37
N ILE A 9 -14.93 0.01 -1.26
CA ILE A 9 -13.98 -0.08 -0.15
C ILE A 9 -14.67 0.27 1.17
N ASN A 10 -15.39 1.39 1.22
CA ASN A 10 -16.05 1.88 2.44
C ASN A 10 -17.11 0.91 2.98
N ARG A 11 -17.84 0.21 2.10
CA ARG A 11 -18.85 -0.78 2.53
C ARG A 11 -18.27 -2.14 2.92
N THR A 12 -17.06 -2.46 2.48
CA THR A 12 -16.48 -3.81 2.62
C THR A 12 -15.45 -3.88 3.75
N ILE A 13 -14.56 -2.90 3.85
CA ILE A 13 -13.51 -2.86 4.88
C ILE A 13 -14.02 -2.02 6.04
N VAL A 14 -14.51 -2.68 7.08
CA VAL A 14 -15.17 -2.03 8.21
C VAL A 14 -14.26 -2.00 9.43
N TYR A 15 -14.27 -0.87 10.14
CA TYR A 15 -13.63 -0.77 11.44
C TYR A 15 -14.36 -1.65 12.46
N LYS A 16 -13.61 -2.43 13.25
CA LYS A 16 -14.17 -3.31 14.29
C LYS A 16 -13.92 -2.74 15.68
N TYR A 17 -12.67 -2.48 16.00
CA TYR A 17 -12.24 -2.01 17.32
C TYR A 17 -10.77 -1.58 17.31
N ASP A 18 -10.37 -0.91 18.38
CA ASP A 18 -8.97 -0.64 18.71
C ASP A 18 -8.44 -1.72 19.66
N LEU A 19 -7.16 -2.06 19.52
CA LEU A 19 -6.40 -2.76 20.55
C LEU A 19 -5.62 -1.74 21.40
N PRO A 20 -5.58 -1.91 22.73
CA PRO A 20 -6.13 -3.04 23.48
C PRO A 20 -7.67 -2.95 23.59
N HIS A 21 -8.34 -4.10 23.53
CA HIS A 21 -9.79 -4.21 23.59
C HIS A 21 -10.25 -4.94 24.86
N ALA A 22 -10.57 -4.16 25.91
CA ALA A 22 -10.87 -4.67 27.24
C ALA A 22 -12.01 -5.71 27.28
N LYS A 23 -13.09 -5.50 26.52
CA LYS A 23 -14.25 -6.42 26.54
C LYS A 23 -13.95 -7.80 25.96
N LEU A 24 -13.01 -7.88 25.02
CA LEU A 24 -12.58 -9.15 24.41
C LEU A 24 -11.31 -9.70 25.07
N SER A 25 -10.74 -8.98 26.04
CA SER A 25 -9.46 -9.32 26.68
C SER A 25 -8.32 -9.52 25.66
N ILE A 26 -8.28 -8.66 24.63
CA ILE A 26 -7.23 -8.68 23.61
C ILE A 26 -6.32 -7.49 23.83
N GLU A 27 -5.05 -7.75 24.10
CA GLU A 27 -4.03 -6.72 24.27
C GLU A 27 -3.54 -6.18 22.92
N LYS A 28 -2.97 -4.97 22.93
CA LYS A 28 -2.20 -4.46 21.79
C LYS A 28 -0.80 -5.06 21.76
N THR A 29 -0.12 -4.95 20.63
CA THR A 29 1.29 -5.35 20.57
C THR A 29 2.17 -4.42 21.42
N ILE A 30 3.20 -4.99 22.06
CA ILE A 30 4.20 -4.24 22.83
C ILE A 30 5.03 -3.27 21.99
N LEU A 31 4.95 -3.40 20.66
CA LEU A 31 5.69 -2.58 19.69
C LEU A 31 4.95 -1.28 19.35
N SER A 32 3.64 -1.24 19.59
CA SER A 32 2.80 -0.13 19.16
C SER A 32 2.83 1.00 20.18
N THR A 33 3.24 2.18 19.72
CA THR A 33 3.20 3.42 20.50
C THR A 33 1.78 3.98 20.60
N CYS A 34 0.91 3.62 19.67
CA CYS A 34 -0.50 4.00 19.61
C CYS A 34 -1.42 2.79 19.87
N ASN A 35 -2.73 2.99 19.80
CA ASN A 35 -3.69 1.87 19.73
C ASN A 35 -3.70 1.28 18.31
N ASP A 36 -3.84 -0.05 18.20
CA ASP A 36 -3.88 -0.72 16.90
C ASP A 36 -5.31 -0.76 16.38
N LYS A 37 -5.55 -0.21 15.19
CA LYS A 37 -6.89 -0.24 14.58
C LYS A 37 -7.11 -1.58 13.87
N CYS A 38 -8.18 -2.28 14.24
CA CYS A 38 -8.56 -3.54 13.60
C CYS A 38 -9.72 -3.33 12.62
N TYR A 39 -9.53 -3.87 11.41
CA TYR A 39 -10.51 -3.84 10.34
C TYR A 39 -10.86 -5.26 9.90
N GLU A 40 -12.06 -5.43 9.37
CA GLU A 40 -12.54 -6.68 8.80
C GLU A 40 -13.06 -6.43 7.39
N ALA A 41 -12.76 -7.34 6.46
CA ALA A 41 -13.45 -7.42 5.19
C ALA A 41 -14.72 -8.28 5.37
N VAL A 42 -15.90 -7.64 5.35
CA VAL A 42 -17.18 -8.33 5.65
C VAL A 42 -17.70 -9.21 4.51
N ASP A 43 -17.12 -9.07 3.31
CA ASP A 43 -17.45 -9.86 2.13
C ASP A 43 -16.19 -10.16 1.33
N GLN A 44 -15.94 -11.44 1.05
CA GLN A 44 -14.72 -11.90 0.37
C GLN A 44 -14.72 -11.58 -1.13
N ASN A 45 -15.88 -11.64 -1.78
CA ASN A 45 -15.98 -11.34 -3.21
C ASN A 45 -15.73 -9.85 -3.46
N ASN A 46 -16.32 -8.99 -2.64
CA ASN A 46 -16.06 -7.57 -2.66
C ASN A 46 -14.59 -7.27 -2.36
N LEU A 47 -13.94 -8.01 -1.45
CA LEU A 47 -12.50 -7.85 -1.22
C LEU A 47 -11.68 -8.19 -2.47
N SER A 48 -11.99 -9.28 -3.15
CA SER A 48 -11.36 -9.64 -4.43
C SER A 48 -11.59 -8.58 -5.50
N GLU A 49 -12.81 -8.04 -5.62
CA GLU A 49 -13.12 -6.93 -6.52
C GLU A 49 -12.35 -5.66 -6.16
N ILE A 50 -12.20 -5.33 -4.87
CA ILE A 50 -11.40 -4.19 -4.41
C ILE A 50 -9.96 -4.37 -4.85
N ILE A 51 -9.39 -5.55 -4.64
CA ILE A 51 -8.00 -5.83 -5.01
C ILE A 51 -7.84 -5.65 -6.52
N TYR A 52 -8.66 -6.31 -7.32
CA TYR A 52 -8.55 -6.24 -8.78
C TYR A 52 -8.72 -4.81 -9.30
N ASN A 53 -9.76 -4.10 -8.86
CA ASN A 53 -10.00 -2.74 -9.33
C ASN A 53 -8.94 -1.76 -8.84
N SER A 54 -8.43 -1.91 -7.62
CA SER A 54 -7.41 -1.02 -7.07
C SER A 54 -6.04 -1.16 -7.75
N ILE A 55 -5.81 -2.16 -8.62
CA ILE A 55 -4.55 -2.30 -9.37
C ILE A 55 -4.25 -1.04 -10.19
N ILE A 56 -5.26 -0.40 -10.79
CA ILE A 56 -5.08 0.81 -11.60
C ILE A 56 -4.64 1.97 -10.71
N GLU A 57 -5.40 2.28 -9.67
CA GLU A 57 -5.05 3.35 -8.73
C GLU A 57 -3.75 3.10 -7.98
N TYR A 58 -3.40 1.83 -7.74
CA TYR A 58 -2.11 1.41 -7.20
C TYR A 58 -0.97 1.66 -8.18
N SER A 59 -1.21 1.54 -9.48
CA SER A 59 -0.16 1.55 -10.50
C SER A 59 0.11 2.93 -11.11
N PHE A 60 -0.89 3.80 -11.14
CA PHE A 60 -0.85 5.07 -11.87
C PHE A 60 -1.32 6.26 -11.03
N ASN A 61 -0.85 7.46 -11.37
CA ASN A 61 -1.31 8.69 -10.76
C ASN A 61 -2.62 9.21 -11.39
N GLU A 62 -3.22 10.24 -10.80
CA GLU A 62 -4.52 10.76 -11.26
C GLU A 62 -4.48 11.39 -12.65
N PHE A 63 -3.34 11.90 -13.11
CA PHE A 63 -3.18 12.45 -14.46
C PHE A 63 -3.18 11.34 -15.50
N GLU A 64 -2.43 10.26 -15.26
CA GLU A 64 -2.37 9.08 -16.13
C GLU A 64 -3.74 8.38 -16.26
N ILE A 65 -4.54 8.40 -15.19
CA ILE A 65 -5.85 7.76 -15.14
C ILE A 65 -6.92 8.53 -15.93
N ASN A 66 -6.93 9.86 -15.85
CA ASN A 66 -8.02 10.67 -16.39
C ASN A 66 -8.06 10.73 -17.92
N ASP A 67 -6.93 10.48 -18.59
CA ASP A 67 -6.77 10.61 -20.04
C ASP A 67 -6.69 9.26 -20.79
N SER A 68 -6.96 8.13 -20.11
CA SER A 68 -6.67 6.78 -20.63
C SER A 68 -7.88 5.83 -20.60
N ASP A 69 -7.84 4.79 -21.45
CA ASP A 69 -8.76 3.65 -21.37
C ASP A 69 -8.40 2.74 -20.18
N TYR A 70 -9.39 2.35 -19.38
CA TYR A 70 -9.15 1.54 -18.19
C TYR A 70 -8.67 0.12 -18.48
N ASN A 71 -9.04 -0.47 -19.62
CA ASN A 71 -8.57 -1.80 -20.01
C ASN A 71 -7.09 -1.75 -20.39
N ASP A 72 -6.69 -0.74 -21.16
CA ASP A 72 -5.29 -0.54 -21.54
C ASP A 72 -4.43 -0.28 -20.30
N LEU A 73 -4.91 0.56 -19.37
CA LEU A 73 -4.23 0.78 -18.09
C LEU A 73 -4.11 -0.50 -17.28
N LEU A 74 -5.17 -1.31 -17.23
CA LEU A 74 -5.15 -2.55 -16.48
C LEU A 74 -4.16 -3.55 -17.09
N GLU A 75 -4.17 -3.75 -18.41
CA GLU A 75 -3.21 -4.60 -19.11
C GLU A 75 -1.78 -4.14 -18.84
N THR A 76 -1.53 -2.84 -18.97
CA THR A 76 -0.23 -2.22 -18.66
C THR A 76 0.17 -2.46 -17.21
N ALA A 77 -0.75 -2.31 -16.25
CA ALA A 77 -0.47 -2.54 -14.84
C ALA A 77 -0.13 -4.01 -14.56
N LEU A 78 -0.90 -4.95 -15.12
CA LEU A 78 -0.68 -6.38 -14.96
C LEU A 78 0.71 -6.78 -15.48
N GLN A 79 1.10 -6.30 -16.66
CA GLN A 79 2.37 -6.67 -17.29
C GLN A 79 3.56 -5.93 -16.69
N GLU A 80 3.45 -4.61 -16.56
CA GLU A 80 4.59 -3.76 -16.23
C GLU A 80 4.70 -3.49 -14.74
N ARG A 81 3.59 -3.34 -14.01
CA ARG A 81 3.62 -2.79 -12.64
C ARG A 81 3.61 -3.87 -11.58
N ILE A 82 2.80 -4.91 -11.79
CA ILE A 82 2.72 -6.06 -10.87
C ILE A 82 3.32 -7.36 -11.43
N ARG A 83 3.68 -7.39 -12.73
CA ARG A 83 4.31 -8.53 -13.43
C ARG A 83 3.53 -9.85 -13.25
N PHE A 84 2.22 -9.79 -13.42
CA PHE A 84 1.38 -10.97 -13.34
C PHE A 84 1.70 -11.91 -14.50
N ASN A 85 1.96 -13.19 -14.22
CA ASN A 85 2.16 -14.22 -15.22
C ASN A 85 1.02 -15.23 -15.18
N ASP A 86 0.22 -15.27 -16.25
CA ASP A 86 -0.90 -16.20 -16.39
C ASP A 86 -0.43 -17.67 -16.49
N ASP A 87 0.82 -17.91 -16.90
CA ASP A 87 1.39 -19.26 -17.03
C ASP A 87 1.90 -19.83 -15.69
N ASP A 88 2.03 -19.01 -14.65
CA ASP A 88 2.44 -19.47 -13.34
C ASP A 88 1.34 -20.28 -12.67
N SER A 89 1.71 -21.33 -11.93
CA SER A 89 0.72 -22.13 -11.19
C SER A 89 0.04 -21.31 -10.09
N ASP A 90 -1.17 -21.69 -9.68
CA ASP A 90 -1.88 -21.07 -8.55
C ASP A 90 -0.99 -20.97 -7.29
N GLU A 91 -0.16 -21.97 -7.04
CA GLU A 91 0.75 -21.95 -5.88
C GLU A 91 1.81 -20.84 -5.98
N VAL A 92 2.27 -20.53 -7.19
CA VAL A 92 3.23 -19.46 -7.45
C VAL A 92 2.50 -18.11 -7.44
N GLN A 93 1.37 -17.99 -8.12
CA GLN A 93 0.56 -16.77 -8.13
C GLN A 93 0.13 -16.35 -6.73
N LEU A 94 -0.31 -17.28 -5.87
CA LEU A 94 -0.67 -17.01 -4.47
C LEU A 94 0.49 -16.48 -3.62
N LYS A 95 1.73 -16.62 -4.07
CA LYS A 95 2.92 -16.07 -3.39
C LYS A 95 3.26 -14.65 -3.88
N TYR A 96 2.57 -14.12 -4.87
CA TYR A 96 2.82 -12.77 -5.34
C TYR A 96 2.49 -11.75 -4.25
N GLY A 97 3.41 -10.80 -4.02
CA GLY A 97 3.28 -9.80 -2.96
C GLY A 97 2.21 -8.75 -3.26
N PHE A 98 1.89 -8.50 -4.54
CA PHE A 98 1.09 -7.35 -4.96
C PHE A 98 -0.31 -7.33 -4.34
N PHE A 99 -0.92 -8.49 -4.04
CA PHE A 99 -2.21 -8.54 -3.34
C PHE A 99 -2.17 -7.74 -2.02
N GLY A 100 -1.08 -7.88 -1.26
CA GLY A 100 -0.87 -7.18 0.00
C GLY A 100 -0.71 -5.69 -0.20
N GLU A 101 0.11 -5.35 -1.19
CA GLU A 101 0.46 -3.95 -1.50
C GLU A 101 -0.78 -3.17 -1.96
N VAL A 102 -1.64 -3.80 -2.76
CA VAL A 102 -2.90 -3.21 -3.25
C VAL A 102 -3.94 -3.05 -2.14
N VAL A 103 -4.09 -4.03 -1.23
CA VAL A 103 -4.97 -3.88 -0.06
C VAL A 103 -4.46 -2.78 0.86
N LEU A 104 -3.14 -2.74 1.10
CA LEU A 104 -2.50 -1.72 1.91
C LEU A 104 -2.73 -0.32 1.31
N TYR A 105 -2.55 -0.17 -0.01
CA TYR A 105 -2.89 1.04 -0.77
C TYR A 105 -4.33 1.48 -0.50
N ALA A 106 -5.30 0.58 -0.68
CA ALA A 106 -6.72 0.89 -0.55
C ALA A 106 -7.07 1.39 0.87
N ILE A 107 -6.56 0.70 1.89
CA ILE A 107 -6.74 1.08 3.30
C ILE A 107 -6.17 2.47 3.56
N LEU A 108 -4.94 2.73 3.14
CA LEU A 108 -4.27 4.00 3.42
C LEU A 108 -4.93 5.16 2.70
N LYS A 109 -5.29 4.99 1.42
CA LYS A 109 -5.93 6.03 0.64
C LYS A 109 -7.33 6.35 1.15
N VAL A 110 -8.16 5.32 1.37
CA VAL A 110 -9.58 5.53 1.69
C VAL A 110 -9.82 5.72 3.17
N ILE A 111 -9.26 4.84 4.02
CA ILE A 111 -9.57 4.83 5.46
C ILE A 111 -8.75 5.89 6.21
N TYR A 112 -7.50 6.10 5.79
CA TYR A 112 -6.62 7.10 6.41
C TYR A 112 -6.60 8.44 5.66
N GLY A 113 -7.32 8.56 4.53
CA GLY A 113 -7.46 9.82 3.79
C GLY A 113 -6.14 10.36 3.25
N VAL A 114 -5.26 9.48 2.78
CA VAL A 114 -3.94 9.84 2.28
C VAL A 114 -3.98 10.08 0.77
N ASP A 115 -3.93 11.35 0.37
CA ASP A 115 -4.02 11.74 -1.04
C ASP A 115 -2.70 11.57 -1.81
N SER A 116 -1.57 11.93 -1.19
CA SER A 116 -0.22 11.85 -1.77
C SER A 116 0.47 10.54 -1.43
N LEU A 117 0.08 9.51 -2.18
CA LEU A 117 0.57 8.15 -2.03
C LEU A 117 1.58 7.80 -3.13
N ILE A 118 2.72 7.20 -2.75
CA ILE A 118 3.69 6.64 -3.67
C ILE A 118 3.74 5.13 -3.44
N SER A 119 3.06 4.39 -4.30
CA SER A 119 3.09 2.94 -4.34
C SER A 119 4.39 2.43 -4.95
N LYS A 120 4.81 1.23 -4.58
CA LYS A 120 6.01 0.58 -5.10
C LYS A 120 5.93 0.29 -6.60
N GLY A 121 4.73 -0.01 -7.12
CA GLY A 121 4.45 -0.14 -8.55
C GLY A 121 4.85 1.11 -9.37
N TYR A 122 4.82 2.31 -8.76
CA TYR A 122 5.26 3.53 -9.41
C TYR A 122 6.77 3.53 -9.75
N PHE A 123 7.59 2.96 -8.87
CA PHE A 123 9.05 2.97 -8.97
C PHE A 123 9.64 1.86 -9.86
N TYR A 124 8.80 0.99 -10.40
CA TYR A 124 9.28 -0.12 -11.18
C TYR A 124 9.77 0.32 -12.57
N SER A 125 11.00 -0.07 -12.92
CA SER A 125 11.60 0.13 -14.25
C SER A 125 11.70 -1.21 -14.99
N PRO A 126 10.96 -1.41 -16.10
CA PRO A 126 11.04 -2.62 -16.93
C PRO A 126 12.46 -2.91 -17.44
N ILE A 127 13.26 -1.88 -17.64
CA ILE A 127 14.60 -1.96 -18.26
C ILE A 127 15.64 -2.52 -17.28
N GLU A 128 15.54 -2.21 -15.98
CA GLU A 128 16.53 -2.67 -14.99
C GLU A 128 16.27 -4.08 -14.46
N ASN A 129 15.14 -4.70 -14.87
CA ASN A 129 14.68 -6.02 -14.45
C ASN A 129 14.78 -6.27 -12.93
N SER A 130 14.68 -5.19 -12.15
CA SER A 130 14.86 -5.21 -10.70
C SER A 130 13.66 -4.55 -10.05
N GLU A 131 13.08 -5.23 -9.06
CA GLU A 131 12.09 -4.61 -8.20
C GLU A 131 12.71 -3.40 -7.50
N ALA A 132 11.94 -2.31 -7.39
CA ALA A 132 12.31 -1.22 -6.51
C ALA A 132 12.49 -1.77 -5.09
N LYS A 133 13.75 -1.84 -4.63
CA LYS A 133 14.09 -2.34 -3.30
C LYS A 133 13.65 -1.32 -2.27
N GLY A 134 12.79 -1.72 -1.35
CA GLY A 134 12.32 -0.85 -0.29
C GLY A 134 11.00 -1.30 0.33
N TYR A 135 10.30 -0.38 0.98
CA TYR A 135 8.99 -0.64 1.58
C TYR A 135 7.93 -0.85 0.51
N ASP A 136 6.89 -1.62 0.85
CA ASP A 136 5.77 -1.90 -0.05
C ASP A 136 4.94 -0.66 -0.41
N SER A 137 4.98 0.36 0.45
CA SER A 137 4.39 1.67 0.18
C SER A 137 5.09 2.80 0.94
N TYR A 138 5.04 4.00 0.36
CA TYR A 138 5.57 5.23 0.94
C TYR A 138 4.53 6.33 0.90
N HIS A 139 4.34 7.00 2.04
CA HIS A 139 3.39 8.12 2.13
C HIS A 139 4.05 9.34 2.67
N LEU A 140 3.90 10.44 1.95
CA LEU A 140 4.11 11.75 2.52
C LEU A 140 2.72 12.28 2.86
N ILE A 141 2.50 12.58 4.14
CA ILE A 141 1.20 13.03 4.65
C ILE A 141 1.39 14.40 5.27
N GLU A 142 0.63 15.37 4.78
CA GLU A 142 0.50 16.64 5.49
C GLU A 142 -0.66 16.54 6.49
N SER A 143 -0.34 16.56 7.79
CA SER A 143 -1.34 16.54 8.86
C SER A 143 -0.95 17.53 9.95
N ASN A 144 -1.90 18.38 10.36
CA ASN A 144 -1.70 19.40 11.41
C ASN A 144 -0.47 20.30 11.17
N SER A 145 -0.24 20.72 9.92
CA SER A 145 0.94 21.49 9.50
C SER A 145 2.29 20.80 9.72
N LYS A 146 2.31 19.49 9.91
CA LYS A 146 3.51 18.66 9.91
C LYS A 146 3.47 17.72 8.73
N ILE A 147 4.65 17.44 8.18
CA ILE A 147 4.82 16.40 7.16
C ILE A 147 5.24 15.14 7.89
N GLN A 148 4.47 14.07 7.66
CA GLN A 148 4.72 12.74 8.17
C GLN A 148 5.17 11.87 7.00
N LEU A 149 6.18 11.04 7.24
CA LEU A 149 6.59 10.02 6.29
C LEU A 149 6.16 8.67 6.85
N TRP A 150 5.24 8.01 6.16
CA TRP A 150 4.82 6.66 6.53
C TRP A 150 5.45 5.65 5.59
N PHE A 151 5.84 4.52 6.17
CA PHE A 151 6.32 3.36 5.47
C PHE A 151 5.36 2.23 5.75
N GLY A 152 4.86 1.59 4.69
CA GLY A 152 3.98 0.45 4.82
C GLY A 152 4.67 -0.83 4.36
N GLU A 153 4.41 -1.92 5.09
CA GLU A 153 4.79 -3.28 4.74
C GLU A 153 3.52 -4.12 4.76
N SER A 154 3.33 -4.96 3.77
CA SER A 154 2.19 -5.87 3.63
C SER A 154 2.67 -7.27 3.34
N LYS A 155 2.10 -8.25 4.04
CA LYS A 155 2.36 -9.66 3.73
C LYS A 155 1.14 -10.51 3.95
N PHE A 156 0.89 -11.42 3.02
CA PHE A 156 -0.09 -12.47 3.19
C PHE A 156 0.53 -13.67 3.91
N HIS A 157 -0.06 -14.03 5.04
CA HIS A 157 0.36 -15.19 5.82
C HIS A 157 -0.83 -16.08 6.10
N LYS A 158 -0.61 -17.41 6.07
CA LYS A 158 -1.63 -18.39 6.50
C LYS A 158 -1.86 -18.36 8.01
N SER A 159 -0.87 -17.90 8.79
CA SER A 159 -0.94 -17.76 10.24
C SER A 159 -0.52 -16.37 10.67
N TYR A 160 -1.31 -15.76 11.55
CA TYR A 160 -1.01 -14.45 12.13
C TYR A 160 0.30 -14.46 12.95
N SER A 161 0.64 -15.57 13.61
CA SER A 161 1.87 -15.67 14.41
C SER A 161 3.11 -15.55 13.52
N THR A 162 3.13 -16.27 12.40
CA THR A 162 4.19 -16.17 11.39
C THR A 162 4.27 -14.77 10.80
N ALA A 163 3.13 -14.11 10.60
CA ALA A 163 3.09 -12.73 10.12
C ALA A 163 3.83 -11.79 11.07
N ILE A 164 3.50 -11.86 12.36
CA ILE A 164 4.11 -11.03 13.39
C ILE A 164 5.62 -11.33 13.51
N ASP A 165 6.00 -12.60 13.57
CA ASP A 165 7.40 -13.01 13.70
C ASP A 165 8.26 -12.52 12.54
N ASP A 166 7.75 -12.59 11.31
CA ASP A 166 8.50 -12.20 10.13
C ASP A 166 8.64 -10.67 10.00
N VAL A 167 7.63 -9.92 10.41
CA VAL A 167 7.73 -8.45 10.53
C VAL A 167 8.76 -8.09 11.60
N LEU A 168 8.68 -8.73 12.78
CA LEU A 168 9.59 -8.50 13.90
C LEU A 168 11.06 -8.78 13.56
N LYS A 169 11.35 -9.85 12.83
CA LYS A 169 12.72 -10.16 12.38
C LYS A 169 13.31 -9.08 11.48
N LYS A 170 12.47 -8.39 10.70
CA LYS A 170 12.90 -7.35 9.75
C LYS A 170 12.88 -5.95 10.33
N ILE A 171 12.19 -5.71 11.45
CA ILE A 171 11.90 -4.36 11.95
C ILE A 171 13.16 -3.55 12.24
N SER A 172 14.22 -4.18 12.77
CA SER A 172 15.50 -3.50 13.05
C SER A 172 16.19 -3.03 11.78
N ASN A 173 16.09 -3.78 10.69
CA ASN A 173 16.62 -3.39 9.39
C ASN A 173 15.77 -2.29 8.76
N SER A 174 14.44 -2.42 8.80
CA SER A 174 13.52 -1.40 8.28
C SER A 174 13.73 -0.04 8.96
N LEU A 175 13.89 -0.04 10.29
CA LEU A 175 14.14 1.16 11.08
C LEU A 175 15.60 1.65 11.05
N SER A 176 16.50 1.00 10.30
CA SER A 176 17.91 1.40 10.23
C SER A 176 18.11 2.67 9.40
N ASP A 177 19.04 3.53 9.82
CA ASP A 177 19.40 4.77 9.11
C ASP A 177 19.77 4.52 7.64
N LYS A 178 20.46 3.40 7.38
CA LYS A 178 20.87 3.02 6.03
C LYS A 178 19.66 2.72 5.15
N TYR A 179 18.70 1.95 5.67
CA TYR A 179 17.49 1.62 4.94
C TYR A 179 16.64 2.88 4.71
N LEU A 180 16.43 3.68 5.75
CA LEU A 180 15.72 4.96 5.65
C LEU A 180 16.36 5.90 4.61
N LYS A 181 17.68 6.08 4.65
CA LYS A 181 18.42 6.96 3.72
C LYS A 181 18.26 6.52 2.26
N ASN A 182 18.36 5.23 1.98
CA ASN A 182 18.19 4.71 0.62
C ASN A 182 16.77 4.98 0.09
N ASN A 183 15.77 4.76 0.93
CA ASN A 183 14.36 5.01 0.59
C ASN A 183 14.08 6.50 0.37
N LEU A 184 14.63 7.40 1.20
CA LEU A 184 14.50 8.84 1.01
C LEU A 184 15.12 9.32 -0.31
N LEU A 185 16.24 8.73 -0.74
CA LEU A 185 16.85 9.04 -2.04
C LEU A 185 15.94 8.63 -3.21
N ALA A 186 15.26 7.49 -3.10
CA ALA A 186 14.30 7.03 -4.12
C ALA A 186 13.10 7.97 -4.23
N ILE A 187 12.53 8.40 -3.10
CA ILE A 187 11.44 9.39 -3.05
C ILE A 187 11.88 10.70 -3.71
N ARG A 188 13.05 11.23 -3.33
CA ARG A 188 13.56 12.50 -3.88
C ARG A 188 13.74 12.47 -5.40
N LYS A 189 14.20 11.36 -5.97
CA LYS A 189 14.34 11.20 -7.43
C LYS A 189 13.03 11.27 -8.19
N ASN A 190 11.91 10.95 -7.53
CA ASN A 190 10.59 10.89 -8.13
C ASN A 190 9.69 12.06 -7.72
N LYS A 191 10.25 13.11 -7.11
CA LYS A 191 9.51 14.25 -6.57
C LYS A 191 8.59 14.91 -7.61
N GLU A 192 9.05 15.07 -8.84
CA GLU A 192 8.28 15.73 -9.91
C GLU A 192 7.07 14.92 -10.38
N ASN A 193 7.09 13.61 -10.11
CA ASN A 193 6.00 12.70 -10.41
C ASN A 193 4.95 12.62 -9.30
N LEU A 194 5.19 13.31 -8.18
CA LEU A 194 4.27 13.34 -7.07
C LEU A 194 3.22 14.42 -7.33
N ASN A 195 1.94 14.10 -7.14
CA ASN A 195 0.86 15.08 -7.17
C ASN A 195 0.89 15.96 -5.89
N ILE A 196 1.93 16.78 -5.75
CA ILE A 196 2.20 17.63 -4.58
C ILE A 196 2.14 19.12 -4.93
N ALA A 197 1.76 19.47 -6.15
CA ALA A 197 1.63 20.84 -6.62
C ALA A 197 0.67 21.63 -5.71
N GLY A 198 1.12 22.79 -5.19
CA GLY A 198 0.34 23.62 -4.28
C GLY A 198 0.31 23.14 -2.81
N SER A 199 0.90 21.98 -2.49
CA SER A 199 1.05 21.51 -1.10
C SER A 199 2.28 22.13 -0.43
N LYS A 200 2.38 22.06 0.90
CA LYS A 200 3.64 22.46 1.57
C LYS A 200 4.81 21.55 1.21
N MET A 201 4.54 20.34 0.73
CA MET A 201 5.57 19.35 0.34
C MET A 201 6.30 19.75 -0.94
N GLU A 202 5.71 20.59 -1.79
CA GLU A 202 6.37 21.12 -2.99
C GLU A 202 7.66 21.89 -2.63
N LYS A 203 7.66 22.57 -1.47
CA LYS A 203 8.75 23.45 -1.01
C LYS A 203 9.91 22.74 -0.31
N ILE A 204 9.82 21.42 -0.09
CA ILE A 204 10.85 20.57 0.55
C ILE A 204 11.68 19.84 -0.50
#